data_AF-A0AA86NNU6-F1
#
_entry.id   AF-A0AA86NNU6-F1
#
_cell.length_a   1.000
_cell.length_b   1.000
_cell.length_c   1.000
_cell.angle_alpha   90.00
_cell.angle_beta   90.00
_cell.angle_gamma   90.00
#
_symmetry.space_group_name_H-M   'P 1'
#
loop_
_entity.id
_entity.type
_entity.pdbx_description
1 polymer ?
#
loop_
_entity_poly.entity_id
_entity_poly.type
_entity_poly.pdbx_seq_one_letter_code
_entity_poly.pdbx_strand_id
1 'polypeptide(L)'
;MTGSAYDVLQVPINCDDDELIRKNYKKLALQHHPDRNTDENKVESESKMKQLNWAYDKIKNIQSRQSYNIQNTFEQLNADEQDIYMDAFLEGFGKTMMVGAAVVAAFDIGLLVFKLIKKAKQKKNDKDKKEEE
;
A
#
# COMPACT_ATOMS: atom_id res chain seq x y z
N MET A 1 11.90 -12.24 -8.19
CA MET A 1 10.53 -11.91 -8.67
C MET A 1 10.02 -10.76 -7.82
N THR A 2 9.99 -9.54 -8.35
CA THR A 2 9.70 -8.30 -7.60
C THR A 2 8.68 -7.47 -8.40
N GLY A 3 7.45 -7.98 -8.50
CA GLY A 3 6.31 -7.23 -9.05
C GLY A 3 5.40 -6.81 -7.90
N SER A 4 4.78 -5.63 -8.03
CA SER A 4 3.76 -5.17 -7.09
C SER A 4 2.55 -6.12 -7.09
N ALA A 5 1.77 -6.17 -6.01
CA ALA A 5 0.53 -6.97 -5.97
C ALA A 5 -0.43 -6.60 -7.12
N TYR A 6 -0.42 -5.34 -7.55
CA TYR A 6 -1.18 -4.86 -8.71
C TYR A 6 -0.66 -5.47 -10.03
N ASP A 7 0.67 -5.58 -10.19
CA ASP A 7 1.30 -6.16 -11.39
C ASP A 7 0.98 -7.65 -11.51
N VAL A 8 1.03 -8.38 -10.39
CA VAL A 8 0.73 -9.81 -10.34
C VAL A 8 -0.71 -10.09 -10.75
N LEU A 9 -1.66 -9.24 -10.34
CA LEU A 9 -3.07 -9.35 -10.76
C LEU A 9 -3.37 -8.66 -12.10
N GLN A 10 -2.36 -8.07 -12.77
CA GLN A 10 -2.51 -7.35 -14.03
C GLN A 10 -3.57 -6.25 -13.97
N VAL A 11 -3.61 -5.51 -12.87
CA VAL A 11 -4.50 -4.37 -12.66
C VAL A 11 -3.68 -3.07 -12.57
N PRO A 12 -4.28 -1.90 -12.85
CA PRO A 12 -3.62 -0.62 -12.64
C PRO A 12 -3.14 -0.45 -11.20
N ILE A 13 -2.02 0.25 -11.02
CA ILE A 13 -1.53 0.65 -9.70
C ILE A 13 -2.60 1.52 -9.02
N ASN A 14 -2.90 1.23 -7.76
CA ASN A 14 -3.98 1.87 -7.00
C ASN A 14 -5.38 1.64 -7.59
N CYS A 15 -5.61 0.51 -8.26
CA CYS A 15 -6.95 0.12 -8.67
C CYS A 15 -7.86 -0.04 -7.45
N ASP A 16 -8.93 0.76 -7.40
CA ASP A 16 -9.91 0.71 -6.32
C ASP A 16 -11.13 -0.17 -6.58
N ASP A 17 -11.26 -0.67 -7.82
CA ASP A 17 -12.36 -1.51 -8.26
C ASP A 17 -12.19 -2.97 -7.82
N ASP A 18 -12.94 -3.34 -6.78
CA ASP A 18 -12.98 -4.71 -6.23
C ASP A 18 -13.47 -5.75 -7.25
N GLU A 19 -14.38 -5.37 -8.17
CA GLU A 19 -14.87 -6.27 -9.21
C GLU A 19 -13.77 -6.56 -10.22
N LEU A 20 -13.02 -5.54 -10.63
CA LEU A 20 -11.90 -5.69 -11.57
C LEU A 20 -10.79 -6.57 -10.99
N ILE A 21 -10.44 -6.38 -9.71
CA ILE A 21 -9.45 -7.20 -8.99
C ILE A 21 -9.92 -8.66 -8.93
N ARG A 22 -11.17 -8.89 -8.51
CA ARG A 22 -11.74 -10.23 -8.42
C ARG A 22 -11.84 -10.93 -9.78
N LYS A 23 -12.21 -10.18 -10.83
CA LYS A 23 -12.32 -10.68 -12.20
C LYS A 23 -10.98 -11.14 -12.75
N ASN A 24 -9.93 -10.32 -12.59
CA ASN A 24 -8.59 -10.67 -13.04
C ASN A 24 -8.00 -11.85 -12.24
N TYR A 25 -8.17 -11.86 -10.91
CA TYR A 25 -7.77 -13.00 -10.09
C TYR A 25 -8.41 -14.31 -10.57
N LYS A 26 -9.73 -14.33 -10.77
CA LYS A 26 -10.44 -15.52 -11.27
C LYS A 26 -9.93 -15.97 -12.65
N LYS A 27 -9.68 -15.02 -13.56
CA LYS A 27 -9.16 -15.29 -14.90
C LYS A 27 -7.78 -15.95 -14.83
N LEU A 28 -6.86 -15.39 -14.04
CA LEU A 28 -5.49 -15.87 -13.90
C LEU A 28 -5.42 -17.21 -13.14
N ALA A 29 -6.25 -17.37 -12.09
CA ALA A 29 -6.33 -18.63 -11.35
C ALA A 29 -6.82 -19.78 -12.24
N LEU A 30 -7.80 -19.53 -13.13
CA LEU A 30 -8.25 -20.53 -14.10
C LEU A 30 -7.18 -20.88 -15.14
N GLN A 31 -6.28 -19.96 -15.47
CA GLN A 31 -5.17 -20.21 -16.40
C GLN A 31 -4.08 -21.07 -15.74
N HIS A 32 -3.79 -20.83 -14.47
CA HIS A 32 -2.73 -21.54 -13.72
C HIS A 32 -3.26 -22.70 -12.86
N HIS A 33 -4.49 -23.15 -13.08
CA HIS A 33 -5.06 -24.28 -12.34
C HIS A 33 -4.33 -25.58 -12.71
N PRO A 34 -3.96 -26.44 -11.74
CA PRO A 34 -3.20 -27.68 -12.00
C PRO A 34 -3.96 -28.66 -12.90
N ASP A 35 -5.29 -28.58 -12.94
CA ASP A 35 -6.15 -29.42 -13.80
C ASP A 35 -6.08 -29.07 -15.30
N ARG A 36 -5.63 -27.85 -15.65
CA ARG A 36 -5.60 -27.35 -17.03
C ARG A 36 -4.20 -27.26 -17.62
N ASN A 37 -3.17 -27.58 -16.84
CA ASN A 37 -1.76 -27.46 -17.24
C ASN A 37 -1.10 -28.84 -17.30
N THR A 38 -0.28 -29.05 -18.32
CA THR A 38 0.50 -30.28 -18.51
C THR A 38 1.62 -30.40 -17.47
N ASP A 39 2.10 -31.61 -17.21
CA ASP A 39 3.09 -31.89 -16.15
C ASP A 39 4.38 -31.07 -16.27
N GLU A 40 4.77 -30.67 -17.48
CA GLU A 40 5.92 -29.81 -17.76
C GLU A 40 5.76 -28.37 -17.21
N ASN A 41 4.53 -27.84 -17.23
CA ASN A 41 4.22 -26.47 -16.79
C ASN A 41 3.60 -26.41 -15.39
N LYS A 42 3.49 -27.56 -14.71
CA LYS A 42 2.85 -27.69 -13.41
C LYS A 42 3.59 -26.91 -12.32
N VAL A 43 4.91 -26.98 -12.33
CA VAL A 43 5.78 -26.27 -11.37
C VAL A 43 5.65 -24.75 -11.53
N GLU A 44 5.65 -24.25 -12.77
CA GLU A 44 5.50 -22.82 -13.04
C GLU A 44 4.08 -22.34 -12.69
N SER A 45 3.06 -23.14 -13.02
CA SER A 45 1.66 -22.82 -12.70
C SER A 45 1.42 -22.78 -11.20
N GLU A 46 2.02 -23.69 -10.43
CA GLU A 46 1.95 -23.67 -8.97
C GLU A 46 2.63 -22.41 -8.39
N SER A 47 3.81 -22.05 -8.90
CA SER A 47 4.53 -20.84 -8.49
C SER A 47 3.71 -19.57 -8.77
N LYS A 48 3.12 -19.46 -9.96
CA LYS A 48 2.25 -18.34 -10.34
C LYS A 48 0.96 -18.32 -9.50
N MET A 49 0.36 -19.47 -9.22
CA MET A 49 -0.83 -19.55 -8.36
C MET A 49 -0.54 -19.07 -6.93
N LYS A 50 0.63 -19.44 -6.37
CA LYS A 50 1.07 -18.93 -5.05
C LYS A 50 1.20 -17.40 -5.06
N GLN A 51 1.76 -16.83 -6.12
CA GLN A 51 1.90 -15.38 -6.27
C GLN A 51 0.54 -14.68 -6.42
N LEU A 52 -0.38 -15.24 -7.21
CA LEU A 52 -1.73 -14.72 -7.36
C LEU A 52 -2.48 -14.69 -6.03
N ASN A 53 -2.38 -15.76 -5.24
CA ASN A 53 -3.01 -15.83 -3.93
C ASN A 53 -2.42 -14.79 -2.97
N TRP A 54 -1.09 -14.68 -2.92
CA TRP A 54 -0.42 -13.65 -2.12
C TRP A 54 -0.87 -12.25 -2.51
N ALA A 55 -0.89 -11.92 -3.81
CA ALA A 55 -1.27 -10.61 -4.30
C ALA A 55 -2.75 -10.30 -4.00
N TYR A 56 -3.64 -11.26 -4.27
CA TYR A 56 -5.06 -11.11 -3.98
C TYR A 56 -5.30 -10.86 -2.50
N ASP A 57 -4.66 -11.60 -1.59
CA ASP A 57 -4.82 -11.36 -0.16
C ASP A 57 -4.39 -9.96 0.29
N LYS A 58 -3.43 -9.34 -0.39
CA LYS A 58 -2.98 -7.97 -0.10
C LYS A 58 -3.95 -6.90 -0.59
N ILE A 59 -4.68 -7.10 -1.68
CA ILE A 59 -5.50 -6.04 -2.29
C ILE A 59 -6.99 -6.39 -2.48
N LYS A 60 -7.46 -7.54 -1.98
CA LYS A 60 -8.85 -8.04 -2.12
C LYS A 60 -9.92 -7.15 -1.48
N ASN A 61 -9.56 -6.39 -0.45
CA ASN A 61 -10.48 -5.52 0.27
C ASN A 61 -9.80 -4.19 0.58
N ILE A 62 -10.60 -3.18 0.89
CA ILE A 62 -10.14 -1.81 1.14
C ILE A 62 -9.11 -1.77 2.29
N GLN A 63 -9.35 -2.48 3.40
CA GLN A 63 -8.47 -2.46 4.57
C GLN A 63 -7.08 -3.08 4.31
N SER A 64 -7.05 -4.23 3.65
CA SER A 64 -5.82 -4.93 3.25
C SER A 64 -5.07 -4.10 2.22
N ARG A 65 -5.78 -3.49 1.25
CA ARG A 65 -5.18 -2.60 0.24
C ARG A 65 -4.53 -1.38 0.86
N GLN A 66 -5.23 -0.74 1.80
CA GLN A 66 -4.68 0.40 2.56
C GLN A 66 -3.43 -0.02 3.33
N SER A 67 -3.50 -1.13 4.06
CA SER A 67 -2.33 -1.69 4.78
C SER A 67 -1.15 -1.95 3.84
N TYR A 68 -1.41 -2.53 2.66
CA TYR A 68 -0.39 -2.82 1.66
C TYR A 68 0.24 -1.55 1.08
N ASN A 69 -0.58 -0.56 0.73
CA ASN A 69 -0.11 0.72 0.21
C ASN A 69 0.71 1.49 1.26
N ILE A 70 0.28 1.48 2.52
CA ILE A 70 1.00 2.10 3.64
C ILE A 70 2.32 1.37 3.87
N GLN A 71 2.33 0.03 3.90
CA GLN A 71 3.54 -0.76 4.05
C GLN A 71 4.55 -0.44 2.95
N ASN A 72 4.11 -0.42 1.68
CA ASN A 72 4.97 -0.07 0.56
C ASN A 72 5.49 1.37 0.65
N THR A 73 4.69 2.29 1.19
CA THR A 73 5.12 3.69 1.39
C THR A 73 6.14 3.79 2.52
N PHE A 74 5.92 3.08 3.63
CA PHE A 74 6.83 3.04 4.78
C PHE A 74 8.19 2.41 4.42
N GLU A 75 8.17 1.35 3.62
CA GLU A 75 9.39 0.69 3.12
C GLU A 75 10.25 1.62 2.24
N GLN A 76 9.64 2.65 1.64
CA GLN A 76 10.34 3.67 0.84
C GLN A 76 10.91 4.82 1.68
N LEU A 77 10.56 4.93 2.97
CA LEU A 77 11.11 5.94 3.88
C LEU A 77 12.49 5.51 4.39
N ASN A 78 13.40 6.48 4.55
CA ASN A 78 14.70 6.23 5.16
C ASN A 78 14.57 5.99 6.67
N ALA A 79 15.57 5.35 7.30
CA ALA A 79 15.52 4.96 8.71
C ALA A 79 15.24 6.15 9.67
N ASP A 80 15.78 7.32 9.35
CA ASP A 80 15.55 8.59 10.05
C ASP A 80 14.12 9.13 9.89
N GLU A 81 13.47 8.92 8.74
CA GLU A 81 12.06 9.25 8.53
C GLU A 81 11.11 8.22 9.17
N GLN A 82 11.51 6.94 9.21
CA GLN A 82 10.75 5.89 9.88
C GLN A 82 10.67 6.12 11.39
N ASP A 83 11.78 6.53 12.01
CA ASP A 83 11.82 6.87 13.44
C ASP A 83 10.91 8.07 13.74
N ILE A 84 10.95 9.15 12.94
CA ILE A 84 10.07 10.32 13.13
C ILE A 84 8.59 9.94 12.98
N TYR A 85 8.24 9.08 12.02
CA TYR A 85 6.86 8.65 11.79
C TYR A 85 6.33 7.74 12.91
N MET A 86 7.18 6.84 13.40
CA MET A 86 6.85 5.96 14.54
C MET A 86 6.77 6.73 15.86
N ASP A 87 7.67 7.70 16.09
CA ASP A 87 7.70 8.51 17.31
C ASP A 87 6.49 9.44 17.37
N ALA A 88 6.13 10.11 16.27
CA ALA A 88 4.93 10.94 16.18
C ALA A 88 3.63 10.12 16.32
N PHE A 89 3.60 8.88 15.83
CA PHE A 89 2.45 7.97 16.01
C PHE A 89 2.34 7.45 17.45
N LEU A 90 3.46 7.11 18.09
CA LEU A 90 3.53 6.62 19.48
C LEU A 90 3.23 7.73 20.50
N GLU A 91 3.75 8.94 20.29
CA GLU A 91 3.47 10.11 21.13
C GLU A 91 2.01 10.58 21.00
N GLY A 92 1.45 10.53 19.78
CA GLY A 92 0.10 11.05 19.51
C GLY A 92 -1.05 10.14 19.94
N PHE A 93 -0.83 8.82 20.07
CA PHE A 93 -1.93 7.86 20.31
C PHE A 93 -1.74 6.89 21.48
N GLY A 94 -0.57 6.86 22.12
CA GLY A 94 -0.36 6.09 23.34
C GLY A 94 -0.15 4.58 23.11
N LYS A 95 0.75 4.04 23.91
CA LYS A 95 1.40 2.70 23.90
C LYS A 95 0.49 1.45 23.86
N THR A 96 -0.84 1.58 23.83
CA THR A 96 -1.79 0.49 24.14
C THR A 96 -2.40 -0.20 22.91
N MET A 97 -2.37 0.41 21.73
CA MET A 97 -3.08 -0.13 20.54
C MET A 97 -2.26 -1.06 19.63
N MET A 98 -1.19 -1.66 20.13
CA MET A 98 -0.35 -2.61 19.39
C MET A 98 -0.93 -4.04 19.28
N VAL A 99 -2.26 -4.18 19.21
CA VAL A 99 -2.91 -5.45 18.82
C VAL A 99 -4.08 -5.15 17.88
N GLY A 100 -3.79 -5.01 16.58
CA GLY A 100 -4.74 -5.38 15.53
C GLY A 100 -5.52 -4.31 14.75
N ALA A 101 -5.40 -3.00 15.04
CA ALA A 101 -6.30 -1.99 14.42
C ALA A 101 -5.66 -0.64 13.98
N ALA A 102 -4.35 -0.59 13.73
CA ALA A 102 -3.62 0.69 13.61
C ALA A 102 -3.72 1.45 12.27
N VAL A 103 -4.31 0.87 11.21
CA VAL A 103 -4.13 1.40 9.84
C VAL A 103 -5.08 2.55 9.49
N VAL A 104 -6.25 2.64 10.12
CA VAL A 104 -7.29 3.64 9.77
C VAL A 104 -7.01 5.03 10.38
N ALA A 105 -6.45 5.10 11.60
CA ALA A 105 -6.16 6.37 12.28
C ALA A 105 -4.93 7.11 11.70
N ALA A 106 -3.97 6.36 11.13
CA ALA A 106 -2.79 6.92 10.47
C ALA A 106 -3.17 7.74 9.21
N PHE A 107 -4.33 7.49 8.60
CA PHE A 107 -4.81 8.20 7.41
C PHE A 107 -5.23 9.64 7.74
N ASP A 108 -5.92 9.85 8.87
CA ASP A 108 -6.33 11.19 9.33
C ASP A 108 -5.14 12.01 9.84
N ILE A 109 -4.22 11.37 10.59
CA ILE A 109 -3.01 12.04 11.06
C ILE A 109 -2.09 12.38 9.88
N GLY A 110 -1.93 11.47 8.92
CA GLY A 110 -1.14 11.72 7.70
C GLY A 110 -1.67 12.90 6.87
N LEU A 111 -2.99 13.02 6.70
CA LEU A 111 -3.64 14.18 6.04
C LEU A 111 -3.45 15.48 6.81
N LEU A 112 -3.49 15.42 8.15
CA LEU A 112 -3.30 16.58 9.01
C LEU A 112 -1.84 17.08 8.95
N VAL A 113 -0.87 16.17 9.05
CA VAL A 113 0.57 16.47 8.94
C VAL A 113 0.91 17.01 7.54
N PHE A 114 0.38 16.41 6.48
CA PHE A 114 0.56 16.90 5.11
C PHE A 114 -0.01 18.32 4.90
N LYS A 115 -1.20 18.60 5.45
CA LYS A 115 -1.80 19.95 5.42
C LYS A 115 -0.96 20.97 6.19
N LEU A 116 -0.40 20.59 7.34
CA LEU A 116 0.46 21.47 8.13
C LEU A 116 1.77 21.79 7.39
N ILE A 117 2.40 20.79 6.76
CA ILE A 117 3.62 20.99 5.95
C ILE A 117 3.33 21.92 4.76
N LYS A 118 2.22 21.74 4.05
CA LYS A 118 1.81 22.66 2.96
C LYS A 118 1.60 24.09 3.47
N LYS A 119 0.91 24.25 4.60
CA LYS A 119 0.64 25.56 5.20
C LYS A 119 1.92 26.26 5.66
N ALA A 120 2.91 25.50 6.15
CA ALA A 120 4.21 26.03 6.55
C ALA A 120 5.05 26.48 5.35
N LYS A 121 5.08 25.72 4.24
CA LYS A 121 5.78 26.13 3.01
C LYS A 121 5.16 27.38 2.37
N GLN A 122 3.84 27.50 2.38
CA GLN A 122 3.14 28.65 1.79
C GLN A 122 3.38 29.93 2.60
N LYS A 123 3.40 29.84 3.93
CA LYS A 123 3.78 30.97 4.81
C LYS A 123 5.22 31.42 4.65
N LYS A 124 6.13 30.52 4.25
CA LYS A 124 7.53 30.87 3.98
C LYS A 124 7.64 31.65 2.65
N ASN A 125 7.03 31.12 1.58
CA ASN A 125 6.94 31.81 0.29
C ASN A 125 6.23 33.19 0.35
N ASP A 126 5.17 33.33 1.17
CA ASP A 126 4.46 34.60 1.34
C ASP A 126 5.22 35.62 2.22
N LYS A 127 6.16 35.16 3.06
CA LYS A 127 7.05 36.03 3.83
C LYS A 127 8.21 36.52 2.98
N ASP A 128 8.84 35.61 2.23
CA ASP A 128 9.98 35.94 1.37
C ASP A 128 9.56 36.95 0.28
N LYS A 129 8.30 36.91 -0.18
CA LYS A 129 7.75 37.87 -1.17
C LYS A 129 7.37 39.25 -0.58
N LYS A 130 7.30 39.40 0.75
CA LYS A 130 7.00 40.68 1.42
C LYS A 130 8.23 41.43 1.91
N GLU A 131 9.42 40.83 1.80
CA GLU A 131 10.70 41.47 2.12
C GLU A 131 11.41 42.03 0.88
N GLU A 132 10.84 41.83 -0.33
CA GLU A 132 11.35 42.35 -1.61
C GLU A 132 10.50 43.49 -2.24
N GLU A 133 9.44 43.97 -1.57
CA GLU A 133 8.67 45.19 -1.93
C GLU A 133 8.82 46.27 -0.85
#